data_AF-A0A6G9YU99-F1
#
_entry.id   AF-A0A6G9YU99-F1
#
_cell.length_a   1.000
_cell.length_b   1.000
_cell.length_c   1.000
_cell.angle_alpha   90.00
_cell.angle_beta   90.00
_cell.angle_gamma   90.00
#
_symmetry.space_group_name_H-M   'P 1'
#
loop_
_entity.id
_entity.type
_entity.pdbx_description
1 polymer ?
#
loop_
_entity_poly.entity_id
_entity_poly.type
_entity_poly.pdbx_seq_one_letter_code
_entity_poly.pdbx_strand_id
1 'polypeptide(L)'
;MSWNYIPGSLLAEPADIETLKRRISELERENTELRRKTDNRKKLSAREVELIRRLGGQGYPHRMLAESFDVNKATISRTINGTYHKAE
;
A
#
# COMPACT_ATOMS: atom_id res chain seq x y z
N MET A 1 37.29 43.68 -1.43
CA MET A 1 36.50 42.49 -1.82
C MET A 1 37.27 41.23 -1.43
N SER A 2 36.88 40.57 -0.34
CA SER A 2 37.48 39.29 0.07
C SER A 2 36.66 38.15 -0.53
N TRP A 3 37.28 37.35 -1.40
CA TRP A 3 36.72 36.07 -1.83
C TRP A 3 36.98 35.08 -0.70
N ASN A 4 35.92 34.67 0.00
CA ASN A 4 36.02 33.59 0.98
C ASN A 4 36.32 32.28 0.24
N TYR A 5 37.58 31.84 0.34
CA TYR A 5 37.99 30.50 -0.03
C TYR A 5 37.29 29.52 0.92
N ILE A 6 36.34 28.74 0.39
CA ILE A 6 35.77 27.60 1.11
C ILE A 6 36.75 26.44 0.92
N PRO A 7 37.39 25.92 1.98
CA PRO A 7 38.30 24.80 1.86
C PRO A 7 37.58 23.61 1.24
N GLY A 8 38.22 22.96 0.28
CA GLY A 8 37.70 21.79 -0.45
C GLY A 8 37.49 20.53 0.40
N SER A 9 37.32 20.65 1.72
CA SER A 9 37.16 19.54 2.67
C SER A 9 35.77 19.47 3.30
N LEU A 10 34.80 20.24 2.80
CA LEU A 10 33.41 20.28 3.31
C LEU A 10 32.36 19.87 2.26
N LEU A 11 32.81 19.34 1.13
CA LEU A 11 31.95 18.55 0.26
C LEU A 11 32.20 17.11 0.66
N ALA A 12 31.21 16.47 1.30
CA ALA A 12 31.19 15.01 1.35
C ALA A 12 31.51 14.53 -0.07
N GLU A 13 32.58 13.73 -0.22
CA GLU A 13 32.94 13.08 -1.47
C GLU A 13 31.63 12.61 -2.12
N PRO A 14 31.21 13.18 -3.26
CA PRO A 14 29.95 12.81 -3.86
C PRO A 14 30.06 11.31 -4.08
N ALA A 15 29.19 10.54 -3.40
CA ALA A 15 29.14 9.10 -3.58
C ALA A 15 29.22 8.85 -5.08
N ASP A 16 30.21 8.06 -5.49
CA ASP A 16 30.55 7.84 -6.90
C ASP A 16 29.25 7.73 -7.71
N ILE A 17 29.17 8.41 -8.85
CA ILE A 17 27.98 8.41 -9.72
C ILE A 17 27.51 6.96 -9.95
N GLU A 18 28.43 6.01 -9.99
CA GLU A 18 28.13 4.59 -10.10
C GLU A 18 27.46 4.00 -8.84
N THR A 19 27.89 4.42 -7.65
CA THR A 19 27.24 4.08 -6.38
C THR A 19 25.82 4.64 -6.32
N LEU A 20 25.61 5.88 -6.75
CA LEU A 20 24.28 6.49 -6.78
C LEU A 20 23.35 5.78 -7.78
N LYS A 21 23.85 5.45 -8.98
CA LYS A 21 23.09 4.68 -9.98
C LYS A 21 22.70 3.30 -9.45
N ARG A 22 23.62 2.60 -8.77
CA ARG A 22 23.34 1.31 -8.14
C ARG A 22 22.23 1.44 -7.12
N ARG A 23 22.30 2.47 -6.26
CA ARG A 23 21.28 2.72 -5.23
C ARG A 23 19.91 3.04 -5.82
N ILE A 24 19.85 3.82 -6.90
CA ILE A 24 18.59 4.10 -7.61
C ILE A 24 18.00 2.80 -8.16
N SER A 25 18.80 1.97 -8.82
CA SER A 25 18.31 0.69 -9.38
C SER A 25 17.78 -0.26 -8.31
N GLU A 26 18.45 -0.36 -7.16
CA GLU A 26 17.97 -1.13 -6.01
C GLU A 26 16.62 -0.59 -5.49
N LEU A 27 16.53 0.72 -5.29
CA LEU A 27 15.32 1.37 -4.81
C LEU A 27 14.15 1.22 -5.79
N GLU A 28 14.41 1.29 -7.11
CA GLU A 28 13.38 1.08 -8.13
C GLU A 28 12.85 -0.37 -8.13
N ARG A 29 13.74 -1.35 -7.92
CA ARG A 29 13.35 -2.76 -7.78
C ARG A 29 12.49 -2.97 -6.53
N GLU A 30 12.96 -2.48 -5.39
CA GLU A 30 12.24 -2.56 -4.13
C GLU A 30 10.87 -1.88 -4.21
N ASN A 31 10.81 -0.68 -4.79
CA ASN A 31 9.56 0.06 -4.99
C ASN A 31 8.60 -0.71 -5.90
N THR A 32 9.11 -1.32 -6.98
CA THR A 32 8.31 -2.17 -7.87
C THR A 32 7.76 -3.40 -7.13
N GLU A 33 8.57 -4.08 -6.32
CA GLU A 33 8.14 -5.23 -5.52
C GLU A 33 7.11 -4.85 -4.46
N LEU A 34 7.34 -3.73 -3.75
CA LEU A 34 6.41 -3.22 -2.76
C LEU A 34 5.08 -2.82 -3.41
N ARG A 35 5.11 -2.12 -4.54
CA ARG A 35 3.90 -1.75 -5.29
C ARG A 35 3.12 -2.98 -5.79
N ARG A 36 3.81 -4.05 -6.21
CA ARG A 36 3.16 -5.33 -6.55
C ARG A 36 2.50 -5.98 -5.35
N LYS A 37 3.11 -5.89 -4.16
CA LYS A 37 2.54 -6.41 -2.91
C LYS A 37 1.35 -5.58 -2.41
N THR A 38 1.29 -4.30 -2.77
CA THR A 38 0.24 -3.36 -2.33
C THR A 38 -0.75 -3.01 -3.43
N ASP A 39 -1.12 -3.95 -4.31
CA ASP A 39 -2.28 -3.76 -5.19
C ASP A 39 -3.54 -3.64 -4.32
N ASN A 40 -3.78 -2.43 -3.83
CA ASN A 40 -4.83 -2.05 -2.89
C ASN A 40 -6.18 -1.91 -3.60
N ARG A 41 -6.31 -2.40 -4.83
CA ARG A 41 -7.60 -2.46 -5.52
C ARG A 41 -8.57 -3.22 -4.63
N LYS A 42 -9.64 -2.54 -4.24
CA LYS A 42 -10.69 -3.12 -3.40
C LYS A 42 -11.30 -4.30 -4.15
N LYS A 43 -11.12 -5.51 -3.62
CA LYS A 43 -11.63 -6.76 -4.20
C LYS A 43 -13.15 -6.76 -4.36
N LEU A 44 -13.86 -6.06 -3.48
CA LEU A 44 -15.32 -5.98 -3.49
C LEU A 44 -15.77 -4.67 -4.14
N SER A 45 -16.72 -4.77 -5.05
CA SER A 45 -17.50 -3.67 -5.59
C SER A 45 -18.47 -3.09 -4.56
N ALA A 46 -18.96 -1.87 -4.80
CA ALA A 46 -19.97 -1.23 -3.94
C ALA A 46 -21.23 -2.09 -3.79
N ARG A 47 -21.65 -2.77 -4.87
CA ARG A 47 -22.83 -3.66 -4.87
C ARG A 47 -22.60 -4.90 -4.01
N GLU A 48 -21.42 -5.50 -4.08
CA GLU A 48 -21.07 -6.65 -3.22
C GLU A 48 -21.00 -6.23 -1.75
N VAL A 49 -20.52 -5.03 -1.46
CA VAL A 49 -20.53 -4.48 -0.10
C VAL A 49 -21.94 -4.31 0.45
N GLU A 50 -22.86 -3.76 -0.33
CA GLU A 50 -24.27 -3.67 0.09
C GLU A 50 -24.89 -5.06 0.32
N LEU A 51 -24.60 -6.02 -0.55
CA LEU A 51 -25.08 -7.38 -0.42
C LEU A 51 -24.53 -8.06 0.85
N ILE A 52 -23.23 -7.95 1.11
CA ILE A 52 -22.59 -8.47 2.33
C ILE A 52 -23.20 -7.86 3.58
N ARG A 53 -23.46 -6.53 3.58
CA ARG A 53 -24.13 -5.87 4.72
C ARG A 53 -25.53 -6.39 4.95
N ARG A 54 -26.32 -6.57 3.88
CA ARG A 54 -27.68 -7.12 3.96
C ARG A 54 -27.68 -8.53 4.53
N LEU A 55 -26.83 -9.41 3.99
CA LEU A 55 -26.72 -10.80 4.44
C LEU A 55 -26.19 -10.88 5.88
N GLY A 56 -25.18 -10.09 6.23
CA GLY A 56 -24.69 -9.99 7.61
C GLY A 56 -25.78 -9.54 8.59
N GLY A 57 -26.59 -8.54 8.22
CA GLY A 57 -27.74 -8.09 9.00
C GLY A 57 -28.87 -9.13 9.13
N GLN A 58 -28.94 -10.09 8.22
CA GLN A 58 -29.85 -11.25 8.29
C GLN A 58 -29.29 -12.42 9.11
N GLY A 59 -28.08 -12.28 9.68
CA GLY A 59 -27.46 -13.30 10.53
C GLY A 59 -26.66 -14.36 9.78
N TYR A 60 -26.34 -14.15 8.50
CA TYR A 60 -25.49 -15.10 7.77
C TYR A 60 -24.08 -15.18 8.38
N PRO A 61 -23.52 -16.39 8.54
CA PRO A 61 -22.23 -16.56 9.18
C PRO A 61 -21.10 -15.95 8.35
N HIS A 62 -20.22 -15.19 9.01
CA HIS A 62 -19.12 -14.48 8.35
C HIS A 62 -18.18 -15.42 7.55
N ARG A 63 -18.06 -16.69 7.97
CA ARG A 63 -17.26 -17.70 7.27
C ARG A 63 -17.85 -18.03 5.90
N MET A 64 -19.16 -18.24 5.83
CA MET A 64 -19.87 -18.51 4.57
C MET A 64 -19.75 -17.33 3.60
N LEU A 65 -19.88 -16.10 4.12
CA LEU A 65 -19.71 -14.89 3.32
C LEU A 65 -18.27 -14.77 2.79
N ALA A 66 -17.27 -15.05 3.63
CA ALA A 66 -15.87 -15.03 3.20
C ALA A 66 -15.60 -16.00 2.04
N GLU A 67 -16.12 -17.23 2.14
CA GLU A 67 -16.00 -18.26 1.11
C GLU A 67 -16.75 -17.87 -0.19
N SER A 68 -17.95 -17.30 -0.07
CA SER A 68 -18.79 -16.93 -1.22
C SER A 68 -18.22 -15.76 -2.04
N PHE A 69 -17.53 -14.83 -1.40
CA PHE A 69 -16.98 -13.62 -2.02
C PHE A 69 -15.45 -13.68 -2.24
N ASP A 70 -14.81 -14.83 -2.00
CA ASP A 70 -13.36 -15.01 -2.09
C ASP A 70 -12.54 -13.92 -1.35
N VAL A 71 -12.97 -13.62 -0.13
CA VAL A 71 -12.31 -12.64 0.74
C VAL A 71 -12.05 -13.22 2.12
N ASN A 72 -11.07 -12.67 2.83
CA ASN A 72 -10.83 -13.09 4.20
C ASN A 72 -11.97 -12.63 5.14
N LYS A 73 -12.13 -13.34 6.25
CA LYS A 73 -13.15 -13.04 7.28
C LYS A 73 -13.02 -11.62 7.87
N ALA A 74 -11.81 -11.09 7.96
CA ALA A 74 -11.57 -9.72 8.44
C ALA A 74 -12.12 -8.66 7.46
N THR A 75 -12.09 -8.92 6.16
CA THR A 75 -12.70 -8.09 5.12
C THR A 75 -14.21 -8.10 5.29
N ILE A 76 -14.84 -9.26 5.49
CA ILE A 76 -16.28 -9.34 5.81
C ILE A 76 -16.61 -8.49 7.05
N SER A 77 -15.84 -8.63 8.13
CA SER A 77 -16.05 -7.83 9.35
C SER A 77 -15.91 -6.33 9.09
N ARG A 78 -14.91 -5.89 8.33
CA ARG A 78 -14.74 -4.48 7.94
C ARG A 78 -15.87 -4.00 7.03
N THR A 79 -16.39 -4.84 6.15
CA THR A 79 -17.50 -4.52 5.26
C THR A 79 -18.79 -4.29 6.05
N ILE A 80 -19.10 -5.20 6.99
CA ILE A 80 -20.27 -5.11 7.88
C ILE A 80 -20.15 -3.90 8.82
N ASN A 81 -18.99 -3.69 9.44
CA ASN A 81 -18.73 -2.54 10.32
C ASN A 81 -18.59 -1.21 9.56
N GLY A 82 -18.66 -1.23 8.23
CA GLY A 82 -18.62 -0.05 7.38
C GLY A 82 -17.24 0.60 7.24
N THR A 83 -16.16 -0.08 7.61
CA THR A 83 -14.78 0.45 7.52
C THR A 83 -14.03 0.05 6.26
N TYR A 84 -14.56 -0.89 5.46
CA TYR A 84 -13.89 -1.39 4.25
C TYR A 84 -13.66 -0.32 3.15
N HIS A 85 -14.59 0.64 3.01
CA HIS A 85 -14.45 1.76 2.05
C HIS A 85 -14.12 3.11 2.71
N LYS A 86 -13.97 3.19 4.04
CA LYS A 86 -13.77 4.47 4.76
C LYS A 86 -12.36 5.08 4.63
N ALA A 87 -11.45 4.40 3.95
CA ALA A 87 -10.21 5.01 3.51
C ALA A 87 -10.45 5.61 2.12
N GLU A 88 -10.95 6.86 2.12
CA GLU A 88 -10.54 8.01 1.30
C GLU A 88 -11.38 9.25 1.70
#